data_AF-A0A2G0ED13-F1
#
_entry.id   AF-A0A2G0ED13-F1
#
_cell.length_a   1.000
_cell.length_b   1.000
_cell.length_c   1.000
_cell.angle_alpha   90.00
_cell.angle_beta   90.00
_cell.angle_gamma   90.00
#
_symmetry.space_group_name_H-M   'P 1'
#
loop_
_entity.id
_entity.type
_entity.pdbx_description
1 polymer ?
#
loop_
_entity_poly.entity_id
_entity_poly.type
_entity_poly.pdbx_seq_one_letter_code
_entity_poly.pdbx_strand_id
1 'polypeptide(L)'
;MRYLSTKEIIKINAKVILRHSPGEMIGVKDANALDMAVKQPSQVVFNQELYPEVYEKAAILAINLAKKHPFHNGNKRTALVAMLLFLQLNNCPVAFSRQEAVDFIMMITTSSLDFDSLKSKITNYLRQTAIK
;
A
#
# COMPACT_ATOMS: atom_id res chain seq x y z
N MET A 1 16.77 -1.88 -2.64
CA MET A 1 15.31 -1.70 -2.67
C MET A 1 15.00 -0.21 -2.67
N ARG A 2 14.10 0.24 -3.55
CA ARG A 2 13.62 1.63 -3.62
C ARG A 2 12.32 1.75 -2.84
N TYR A 3 12.35 2.47 -1.72
CA TYR A 3 11.17 2.76 -0.91
C TYR A 3 10.51 4.07 -1.34
N LEU A 4 9.20 4.19 -1.12
CA LEU A 4 8.48 5.45 -1.31
C LEU A 4 8.61 6.31 -0.06
N SER A 5 9.01 7.56 -0.24
CA SER A 5 9.03 8.56 0.83
C SER A 5 7.63 9.07 1.18
N THR A 6 7.47 9.61 2.40
CA THR A 6 6.23 10.29 2.83
C THR A 6 5.77 11.35 1.83
N LYS A 7 6.71 12.14 1.27
CA LYS A 7 6.41 13.16 0.26
C LYS A 7 5.89 12.55 -1.04
N GLU A 8 6.42 11.42 -1.49
CA GLU A 8 5.92 10.72 -2.67
C GLU A 8 4.51 10.18 -2.44
N ILE A 9 4.22 9.61 -1.27
CA ILE A 9 2.88 9.09 -0.95
C ILE A 9 1.85 10.24 -0.85
N ILE A 10 2.21 11.38 -0.25
CA ILE A 10 1.34 12.58 -0.24
C ILE A 10 1.05 13.05 -1.66
N LYS A 11 2.06 13.07 -2.55
CA LYS A 11 1.86 13.43 -3.96
C LYS A 11 0.96 12.43 -4.69
N ILE A 12 1.09 11.14 -4.39
CA ILE A 12 0.19 10.11 -4.92
C ILE A 12 -1.24 10.39 -4.48
N ASN A 13 -1.46 10.64 -3.18
CA ASN A 13 -2.78 10.95 -2.63
C ASN A 13 -3.44 12.16 -3.34
N ALA A 14 -2.70 13.26 -3.46
CA ALA A 14 -3.17 14.44 -4.15
C ALA A 14 -3.55 14.14 -5.61
N LYS A 15 -2.69 13.41 -6.35
CA LYS A 15 -2.94 13.05 -7.76
C LYS A 15 -4.17 12.15 -7.92
N VAL A 16 -4.37 11.16 -7.04
CA VAL A 16 -5.53 10.26 -7.16
C VAL A 16 -6.84 10.98 -6.82
N ILE A 17 -6.83 11.93 -5.89
CA ILE A 17 -8.00 12.76 -5.59
C ILE A 17 -8.32 13.68 -6.76
N LEU A 18 -7.35 14.48 -7.23
CA LEU A 18 -7.54 15.40 -8.34
C LEU A 18 -8.06 14.72 -9.61
N ARG A 19 -7.64 13.47 -9.86
CA ARG A 19 -8.05 12.71 -11.03
C ARG A 19 -9.41 12.03 -10.92
N HIS A 20 -9.79 11.57 -9.73
CA HIS A 20 -10.92 10.64 -9.57
C HIS A 20 -12.03 11.13 -8.65
N SER A 21 -11.79 12.17 -7.86
CA SER A 21 -12.78 12.79 -6.97
C SER A 21 -12.43 14.27 -6.74
N PRO A 22 -12.36 15.08 -7.81
CA PRO A 22 -12.05 16.50 -7.67
C PRO A 22 -13.04 17.17 -6.71
N GLY A 23 -12.51 17.95 -5.76
CA GLY A 23 -13.29 18.59 -4.70
C GLY A 23 -13.24 17.89 -3.34
N GLU A 24 -12.81 16.62 -3.26
CA GLU A 24 -12.51 16.01 -1.97
C GLU A 24 -11.29 16.68 -1.31
N MET A 25 -11.34 16.83 0.02
CA MET A 25 -10.25 17.42 0.79
C MET A 25 -8.95 16.61 0.62
N ILE A 26 -7.90 17.29 0.19
CA ILE A 26 -6.52 16.78 0.13
C ILE A 26 -5.82 17.18 1.43
N GLY A 27 -5.26 16.21 2.13
CA GLY A 27 -4.52 16.47 3.35
C GLY A 27 -4.24 15.22 4.16
N VAL A 28 -3.14 15.25 4.91
CA VAL A 28 -2.81 14.23 5.90
C VAL A 28 -3.70 14.47 7.13
N LYS A 29 -4.49 13.44 7.48
CA LYS A 29 -5.33 13.41 8.68
C LYS A 29 -4.54 12.94 9.90
N ASP A 30 -3.68 11.94 9.71
CA ASP A 30 -2.85 11.35 10.76
C ASP A 30 -1.43 11.14 10.25
N ALA A 31 -0.52 12.01 10.71
CA ALA A 31 0.89 11.98 10.31
C ALA A 31 1.63 10.77 10.89
N ASN A 32 1.24 10.29 12.07
CA ASN A 32 1.87 9.13 12.71
C ASN A 32 1.51 7.85 11.96
N ALA A 33 0.24 7.70 11.58
CA ALA A 33 -0.22 6.60 10.75
C ALA A 33 0.49 6.58 9.38
N LEU A 34 0.71 7.75 8.78
CA LEU A 34 1.43 7.86 7.51
C LEU A 34 2.91 7.48 7.65
N ASP A 35 3.58 8.00 8.68
CA ASP A 35 4.99 7.73 8.95
C ASP A 35 5.22 6.24 9.25
N MET A 36 4.34 5.62 10.04
CA MET A 36 4.34 4.17 10.27
C MET A 36 4.19 3.40 8.96
N ALA A 37 3.22 3.75 8.11
CA ALA A 37 2.99 3.06 6.85
C ALA A 37 4.21 3.11 5.91
N VAL A 38 4.92 4.23 5.89
CA VAL A 38 6.14 4.45 5.08
C VAL A 38 7.33 3.67 5.61
N LYS A 39 7.52 3.62 6.94
CA LYS A 39 8.72 3.03 7.57
C LYS A 39 8.63 1.53 7.77
N GLN A 40 7.43 0.99 7.99
CA GLN A 40 7.25 -0.43 8.30
C GLN A 40 7.80 -1.40 7.23
N PRO A 41 7.70 -1.14 5.90
CA PRO A 41 8.32 -1.98 4.89
C PRO A 41 9.84 -2.18 5.05
N SER A 42 10.56 -1.22 5.64
CA SER A 42 12.01 -1.30 5.88
C SER A 42 12.36 -1.65 7.33
N GLN A 43 11.40 -2.11 8.13
CA GLN A 43 11.62 -2.38 9.55
C GLN A 43 12.58 -3.56 9.77
N VAL A 44 13.50 -3.39 10.72
CA VAL A 44 14.48 -4.40 11.14
C VAL A 44 14.29 -4.68 12.63
N VAL A 45 14.28 -5.96 13.00
CA VAL A 45 14.16 -6.44 14.39
C VAL A 45 15.23 -7.52 14.60
N PHE A 46 15.97 -7.46 15.71
CA PHE A 46 17.09 -8.37 15.99
C PHE A 46 18.09 -8.51 14.82
N ASN A 47 18.39 -7.37 14.16
CA ASN A 47 19.30 -7.29 13.01
C ASN A 47 18.83 -8.08 11.77
N GLN A 48 17.54 -8.42 11.68
CA GLN A 48 16.91 -9.07 10.54
C GLN A 48 15.75 -8.24 10.00
N GLU A 49 15.58 -8.19 8.69
CA GLU A 49 14.41 -7.53 8.09
C GLU A 49 13.14 -8.24 8.53
N LEU A 50 12.16 -7.49 9.03
CA LEU A 50 10.87 -8.04 9.47
C LEU A 50 10.04 -8.56 8.30
N TYR A 51 10.29 -8.04 7.09
CA TYR A 51 9.60 -8.41 5.85
C TYR A 51 10.66 -8.68 4.78
N PRO A 52 11.23 -9.89 4.68
CA PRO A 52 12.36 -10.14 3.78
C PRO A 52 11.99 -10.03 2.30
N GLU A 53 10.74 -10.28 1.91
CA GLU A 53 10.32 -10.26 0.51
C GLU A 53 9.72 -8.91 0.07
N VAL A 54 9.96 -8.54 -1.20
CA VAL A 54 9.38 -7.34 -1.83
C VAL A 54 7.84 -7.34 -1.78
N TYR A 55 7.20 -8.51 -1.93
CA TYR A 55 5.74 -8.63 -1.88
C TYR A 55 5.19 -8.45 -0.46
N GLU A 56 5.93 -8.88 0.57
CA GLU A 56 5.56 -8.60 1.96
C GLU A 56 5.65 -7.11 2.28
N LYS A 57 6.70 -6.45 1.78
CA LYS A 57 6.89 -5.00 1.91
C LYS A 57 5.79 -4.21 1.19
N ALA A 58 5.37 -4.67 0.01
CA ALA A 58 4.25 -4.10 -0.72
C ALA A 58 2.92 -4.33 0.01
N ALA A 59 2.70 -5.55 0.52
CA ALA A 59 1.49 -5.90 1.27
C ALA A 59 1.32 -5.03 2.51
N ILE A 60 2.38 -4.87 3.32
CA ILE A 60 2.29 -4.06 4.54
C ILE A 60 2.07 -2.58 4.25
N LEU A 61 2.71 -2.05 3.20
CA LEU A 61 2.46 -0.68 2.74
C LEU A 61 0.98 -0.49 2.37
N ALA A 62 0.41 -1.40 1.59
CA ALA A 62 -0.99 -1.35 1.17
C ALA A 62 -1.96 -1.46 2.36
N ILE A 63 -1.74 -2.44 3.25
CA ILE A 63 -2.60 -2.67 4.42
C ILE A 63 -2.63 -1.45 5.33
N ASN A 64 -1.47 -0.87 5.63
CA ASN A 64 -1.41 0.29 6.52
C ASN A 64 -2.08 1.52 5.92
N LEU A 65 -1.77 1.87 4.67
CA LEU A 65 -2.39 3.01 4.00
C LEU A 65 -3.91 2.83 3.87
N ALA A 66 -4.37 1.61 3.61
CA ALA A 66 -5.79 1.32 3.42
C ALA A 66 -6.58 1.30 4.73
N LYS A 67 -6.06 0.65 5.79
CA LYS A 67 -6.80 0.43 7.05
C LYS A 67 -6.54 1.49 8.13
N LYS A 68 -5.39 2.17 8.13
CA LYS A 68 -5.08 3.22 9.12
C LYS A 68 -5.60 4.60 8.72
N HIS A 69 -6.03 4.77 7.47
CA HIS A 69 -6.63 6.00 6.95
C HIS A 69 -5.83 7.28 7.25
N PRO A 70 -4.53 7.36 6.90
CA PRO A 70 -3.69 8.51 7.21
C PRO A 70 -4.10 9.82 6.50
N PHE A 71 -4.90 9.75 5.43
CA PHE A 71 -5.40 10.92 4.70
C PHE A 71 -6.87 11.18 4.99
N HIS A 72 -7.34 12.41 4.77
CA HIS A 72 -8.77 12.72 4.85
C HIS A 72 -9.58 11.92 3.84
N ASN A 73 -9.12 11.87 2.59
CA ASN A 73 -9.76 11.14 1.50
C ASN A 73 -8.75 10.35 0.66
N GLY A 74 -9.26 9.48 -0.22
CA GLY A 74 -8.42 8.79 -1.20
C GLY A 74 -7.53 7.66 -0.65
N ASN A 75 -7.66 7.27 0.63
CA ASN A 75 -6.80 6.25 1.27
C ASN A 75 -6.69 4.94 0.48
N LYS A 76 -7.83 4.34 0.07
CA LYS A 76 -7.85 3.08 -0.70
C LYS A 76 -7.12 3.22 -2.05
N ARG A 77 -7.40 4.29 -2.78
CA ARG A 77 -6.76 4.59 -4.07
C ARG A 77 -5.26 4.86 -3.91
N THR A 78 -4.89 5.57 -2.84
CA THR A 78 -3.49 5.87 -2.50
C THR A 78 -2.73 4.59 -2.17
N ALA A 79 -3.32 3.71 -1.35
CA ALA A 79 -2.73 2.42 -0.98
C ALA A 79 -2.46 1.56 -2.22
N LEU A 80 -3.44 1.42 -3.10
CA LEU A 80 -3.31 0.66 -4.34
C LEU A 80 -2.20 1.23 -5.24
N VAL A 81 -2.22 2.54 -5.52
CA VAL A 81 -1.23 3.18 -6.40
C VAL A 81 0.18 3.16 -5.79
N ALA A 82 0.31 3.40 -4.48
CA ALA A 82 1.60 3.35 -3.79
C ALA A 82 2.19 1.94 -3.82
N MET A 83 1.37 0.91 -3.60
CA MET A 83 1.79 -0.49 -3.68
C MET A 83 2.26 -0.86 -5.09
N LEU A 84 1.47 -0.55 -6.12
CA LEU A 84 1.82 -0.85 -7.51
C LEU A 84 3.09 -0.12 -7.93
N LEU A 85 3.23 1.16 -7.56
CA LEU A 85 4.44 1.92 -7.83
C LEU A 85 5.64 1.34 -7.09
N PHE A 86 5.52 0.99 -5.81
CA PHE A 86 6.60 0.36 -5.05
C PHE A 86 7.08 -0.94 -5.72
N LEU A 87 6.15 -1.80 -6.14
CA LEU A 87 6.46 -3.04 -6.86
C LEU A 87 7.16 -2.78 -8.20
N GLN A 88 6.66 -1.83 -8.99
CA GLN A 88 7.27 -1.43 -10.27
C GLN A 88 8.68 -0.88 -10.07
N LEU A 89 8.89 -0.05 -9.05
CA LEU A 89 10.20 0.54 -8.72
C LEU A 89 11.24 -0.49 -8.24
N ASN A 90 10.80 -1.69 -7.88
CA ASN A 90 11.64 -2.79 -7.43
C ASN A 90 11.64 -3.98 -8.40
N ASN A 91 11.28 -3.76 -9.67
CA ASN A 91 11.30 -4.77 -10.73
C ASN A 91 10.43 -6.01 -10.45
N CYS A 92 9.32 -5.84 -9.71
CA CYS A 92 8.36 -6.90 -9.43
C CYS A 92 6.93 -6.46 -9.78
N PRO A 93 6.66 -6.02 -11.02
CA PRO A 93 5.34 -5.53 -11.40
C PRO A 93 4.29 -6.65 -11.30
N VAL A 94 3.06 -6.26 -10.93
CA VAL A 94 1.89 -7.14 -10.93
C VAL A 94 0.88 -6.63 -11.95
N ALA A 95 0.16 -7.54 -12.61
CA ALA A 95 -0.89 -7.20 -13.56
C ALA A 95 -2.25 -7.34 -12.90
N PHE A 96 -3.00 -6.24 -12.83
CA PHE A 96 -4.42 -6.26 -12.47
C PHE A 96 -5.25 -5.67 -13.61
N SER A 97 -6.35 -6.33 -13.95
CA SER A 97 -7.49 -5.66 -14.54
C SER A 97 -8.05 -4.62 -13.57
N ARG A 98 -8.86 -3.68 -14.09
CA ARG A 98 -9.53 -2.69 -13.23
C ARG A 98 -10.38 -3.36 -12.14
N GLN A 99 -11.08 -4.45 -12.47
CA GLN A 99 -11.94 -5.14 -11.53
C GLN A 99 -11.13 -5.82 -10.43
N GLU A 100 -10.07 -6.55 -10.79
CA GLU A 100 -9.18 -7.19 -9.81
C GLU A 100 -8.55 -6.18 -8.86
N ALA A 101 -8.16 -5.00 -9.37
CA ALA A 101 -7.60 -3.95 -8.52
C ALA A 101 -8.61 -3.42 -7.49
N VAL A 102 -9.89 -3.31 -7.88
CA VAL A 102 -10.99 -2.92 -6.97
C VAL A 102 -11.25 -4.02 -5.95
N ASP A 103 -11.36 -5.27 -6.39
CA ASP A 103 -11.64 -6.41 -5.52
C ASP A 103 -10.50 -6.63 -4.52
N PHE A 104 -9.26 -6.48 -4.97
CA PHE A 104 -8.06 -6.56 -4.14
C PHE A 104 -8.07 -5.51 -3.02
N ILE A 105 -8.29 -4.23 -3.34
CA ILE A 105 -8.28 -3.20 -2.32
C ILE A 105 -9.48 -3.33 -1.36
N MET A 106 -10.63 -3.79 -1.88
CA MET A 106 -11.79 -4.10 -1.05
C MET A 106 -11.48 -5.23 -0.08
N MET A 107 -10.89 -6.33 -0.55
CA MET A 107 -10.45 -7.46 0.28
C MET A 107 -9.56 -7.01 1.45
N ILE A 108 -8.63 -6.07 1.25
CA ILE A 108 -7.81 -5.52 2.35
C ILE A 108 -8.69 -4.79 3.38
N THR A 109 -9.58 -3.93 2.90
CA THR A 109 -10.34 -3.00 3.76
C THR A 109 -11.49 -3.67 4.51
N THR A 110 -12.08 -4.72 3.95
CA THR A 110 -13.21 -5.45 4.54
C THR A 110 -12.78 -6.70 5.30
N SER A 111 -11.52 -7.11 5.21
CA SER A 111 -11.03 -8.28 5.92
C SER A 111 -11.11 -8.13 7.44
N SER A 112 -11.72 -9.13 8.07
CA SER A 112 -11.75 -9.37 9.51
C SER A 112 -10.62 -10.27 10.01
N LEU A 113 -9.69 -10.68 9.13
CA LEU A 113 -8.53 -11.46 9.51
C LEU A 113 -7.64 -10.65 10.46
N ASP A 114 -6.92 -11.36 11.33
CA ASP A 114 -5.82 -10.78 12.07
C ASP A 114 -4.73 -10.27 11.10
N PHE A 115 -3.84 -9.45 11.65
CA PHE A 115 -2.84 -8.76 10.85
C PHE A 115 -1.90 -9.71 10.09
N ASP A 116 -1.43 -10.79 10.72
CA ASP A 116 -0.48 -11.71 10.11
C ASP A 116 -1.15 -12.58 9.03
N SER A 117 -2.37 -13.04 9.30
CA SER A 117 -3.19 -13.76 8.31
C SER A 117 -3.50 -12.88 7.10
N LEU A 118 -3.87 -11.61 7.31
CA LEU A 118 -4.11 -10.67 6.22
C LEU A 118 -2.83 -10.41 5.43
N LYS A 119 -1.71 -10.12 6.10
CA LYS A 119 -0.41 -9.91 5.46
C LYS A 119 -0.06 -11.10 4.57
N SER A 120 -0.10 -12.32 5.11
CA SER A 120 0.21 -13.54 4.37
C SER A 120 -0.68 -13.71 3.14
N LYS A 121 -2.00 -13.51 3.30
CA LYS A 121 -2.96 -13.58 2.19
C LYS A 121 -2.63 -12.59 1.07
N ILE A 122 -2.35 -11.33 1.42
CA ILE A 122 -2.04 -10.29 0.44
C ILE A 122 -0.69 -10.55 -0.23
N THR A 123 0.34 -10.94 0.51
CA THR A 123 1.64 -11.32 -0.05
C THR A 123 1.49 -12.44 -1.09
N ASN A 124 0.76 -13.50 -0.75
CA ASN A 124 0.55 -14.63 -1.67
C ASN A 124 -0.23 -14.23 -2.92
N TYR A 125 -1.26 -13.39 -2.77
CA TYR A 125 -2.02 -12.86 -3.92
C TYR A 125 -1.12 -12.04 -4.87
N LEU A 126 -0.27 -11.16 -4.32
CA LEU A 126 0.68 -10.38 -5.13
C LEU A 126 1.71 -11.28 -5.83
N ARG A 127 2.19 -12.33 -5.15
CA ARG A 127 3.14 -13.29 -5.73
C ARG A 127 2.53 -14.05 -6.93
N GLN A 128 1.25 -14.40 -6.86
CA GLN A 128 0.52 -15.11 -7.93
C GLN A 128 0.20 -14.22 -9.13
N THR A 129 0.11 -12.91 -8.93
CA THR A 129 -0.23 -11.90 -9.96
C THR A 129 1.01 -11.20 -10.54
N ALA A 130 2.20 -11.63 -10.13
CA ALA A 130 3.47 -11.15 -10.64
C ALA A 130 3.61 -11.45 -12.14
N ILE A 131 4.03 -10.44 -12.90
CA ILE A 131 4.36 -10.60 -14.31
C ILE A 131 5.76 -11.23 -14.38
N LYS A 132 5.87 -12.35 -15.08
CA LYS A 132 7.15 -13.02 -15.36
C LYS A 132 7.89 -12.32 -16.50
#